data_AF-A0A259LX98-F1
#
_entry.id   AF-A0A259LX98-F1
#
_cell.length_a   1.000
_cell.length_b   1.000
_cell.length_c   1.000
_cell.angle_alpha   90.00
_cell.angle_beta   90.00
_cell.angle_gamma   90.00
#
_symmetry.space_group_name_H-M   'P 1'
#
loop_
_entity.id
_entity.type
_entity.pdbx_description
1 polymer ?
#
loop_
_entity_poly.entity_id
_entity_poly.type
_entity_poly.pdbx_seq_one_letter_code
_entity_poly.pdbx_strand_id
1 'polypeptide(L)'
;MTRDMPFPSGLEAPVLTRAARPGLCTDCGVSRMGDGRACGRACQFIQPDYPALERAAHGRATDPARGEEGFFGVTTSMMRPRLDPPAPGAQWTGITTALAAELLRQGKVDAVLTMAPDPEDRWKPLPVIVTDPEALAHCRGMRMGYAPLLALLEPARAAGHLRLAIIGIPCQVYALRALEAELGFERLYVIGTPCSDNTTTENFHSFLRLLDDAPDSISYLEFRADFHVELRFDDGRKARMIPFLQLPISQLPADFFPMTCKTCVDYTNRLADITVGYMGGDGDQWVIARNARGAEMLAGLGGRLTTLPLSDKGKRAGAVKGFMANTARAAGGLPLRRMPDWL
;
A
#
# COMPACT_ATOMS: atom_id res chain seq x y z
N MET A 1 20.45 -20.91 3.73
CA MET A 1 19.63 -22.12 3.50
C MET A 1 18.25 -21.61 3.11
N THR A 2 17.93 -21.67 1.83
CA THR A 2 16.61 -21.33 1.30
C THR A 2 15.59 -22.26 1.94
N ARG A 3 14.54 -21.71 2.57
CA ARG A 3 13.33 -22.48 2.82
C ARG A 3 12.79 -22.71 1.40
N ASP A 4 12.94 -23.92 0.86
CA ASP A 4 12.36 -24.30 -0.45
C ASP A 4 10.84 -24.27 -0.31
N MET A 5 10.28 -23.06 -0.36
CA MET A 5 8.85 -22.84 -0.49
C MET A 5 8.55 -22.89 -1.99
N PRO A 6 7.53 -23.64 -2.44
CA PRO A 6 7.29 -23.88 -3.86
C PRO A 6 6.66 -22.64 -4.47
N PHE A 7 7.46 -21.60 -4.66
CA PHE A 7 7.08 -20.45 -5.46
C PHE A 7 7.12 -20.83 -6.95
N PRO A 8 6.26 -20.23 -7.78
CA PRO A 8 6.35 -20.37 -9.22
C PRO A 8 7.71 -19.87 -9.72
N SER A 9 8.09 -20.29 -10.93
CA SER A 9 9.28 -19.75 -11.59
C SER A 9 9.23 -18.22 -11.64
N GLY A 10 10.39 -17.59 -11.43
CA GLY A 10 10.52 -16.13 -11.43
C GLY A 10 9.89 -15.43 -10.23
N LEU A 11 9.61 -16.12 -9.12
CA LEU A 11 9.28 -15.52 -7.84
C LEU A 11 10.13 -16.15 -6.73
N GLU A 12 10.80 -15.31 -5.96
CA GLU A 12 11.62 -15.74 -4.84
C GLU A 12 11.36 -14.89 -3.59
N ALA A 13 11.50 -15.51 -2.42
CA ALA A 13 11.44 -14.83 -1.12
C ALA A 13 12.81 -14.95 -0.43
N PRO A 14 13.70 -13.96 -0.58
CA PRO A 14 15.01 -13.97 0.08
C PRO A 14 14.88 -14.04 1.61
N VAL A 15 15.75 -14.81 2.24
CA VAL A 15 15.81 -14.88 3.71
C VAL A 15 16.40 -13.58 4.25
N LEU A 16 15.59 -12.82 4.99
CA LEU A 16 16.01 -11.58 5.63
C LEU A 16 16.68 -11.89 6.97
N THR A 17 17.98 -11.60 7.09
CA THR A 17 18.81 -12.05 8.23
C THR A 17 18.91 -11.04 9.37
N ARG A 18 18.66 -9.75 9.11
CA ARG A 18 18.68 -8.67 10.09
C ARG A 18 17.27 -8.32 10.56
N ALA A 19 17.15 -7.65 11.71
CA ALA A 19 15.87 -7.38 12.36
C ALA A 19 15.36 -5.94 12.20
N ALA A 20 14.07 -5.76 12.47
CA ALA A 20 13.47 -4.44 12.69
C ALA A 20 14.10 -3.74 13.90
N ARG A 21 14.10 -2.40 13.92
CA ARG A 21 14.42 -1.65 15.15
C ARG A 21 13.31 -1.86 16.19
N PRO A 22 13.61 -1.95 17.50
CA PRO A 22 12.58 -1.98 18.52
C PRO A 22 11.86 -0.62 18.62
N GLY A 23 10.70 -0.60 19.28
CA GLY A 23 9.93 0.63 19.52
C GLY A 23 9.01 1.00 18.35
N LEU A 24 9.15 2.21 17.81
CA LEU A 24 8.22 2.79 16.84
C LEU A 24 8.38 2.27 15.39
N CYS A 25 9.30 1.34 15.14
CA CYS A 25 9.58 0.85 13.79
C CYS A 25 8.41 0.03 13.23
N THR A 26 7.90 0.40 12.06
CA THR A 26 6.94 -0.40 11.27
C THR A 26 7.63 -1.21 10.16
N ASP A 27 8.93 -1.44 10.34
CA ASP A 27 9.77 -2.32 9.53
C ASP A 27 9.62 -2.11 8.01
N CYS A 28 9.96 -0.92 7.50
CA CYS A 28 10.01 -0.68 6.05
C CYS A 28 11.13 -1.46 5.33
N GLY A 29 12.06 -2.06 6.09
CA GLY A 29 13.17 -2.87 5.58
C GLY A 29 14.56 -2.22 5.70
N VAL A 30 14.67 -0.89 5.85
CA VAL A 30 15.98 -0.20 5.91
C VAL A 30 16.87 -0.70 7.04
N SER A 31 16.30 -0.95 8.24
CA SER A 31 17.08 -1.45 9.37
C SER A 31 17.66 -2.83 9.14
N ARG A 32 17.14 -3.56 8.14
CA ARG A 32 17.57 -4.90 7.76
C ARG A 32 18.64 -4.90 6.66
N MET A 33 18.96 -3.74 6.09
CA MET A 33 20.02 -3.57 5.10
C MET A 33 21.40 -3.48 5.78
N GLY A 34 22.46 -3.61 4.97
CA GLY A 34 23.88 -3.38 5.27
C GLY A 34 24.13 -2.13 6.11
N ASP A 35 23.62 -0.99 5.68
CA ASP A 35 23.60 0.26 6.44
C ASP A 35 22.26 0.47 7.17
N GLY A 36 21.97 -0.36 8.16
CA GLY A 36 20.77 -0.18 8.99
C GLY A 36 20.76 1.13 9.81
N ARG A 37 21.83 1.94 9.80
CA ARG A 37 21.87 3.27 10.44
C ARG A 37 21.23 4.34 9.56
N ALA A 38 21.08 4.08 8.27
CA ALA A 38 20.35 4.94 7.32
C ALA A 38 18.92 5.29 7.79
N CYS A 39 18.31 4.47 8.67
CA CYS A 39 17.06 4.82 9.34
C CYS A 39 17.05 6.24 9.94
N GLY A 40 18.17 6.71 10.51
CA GLY A 40 18.26 8.03 11.15
C GLY A 40 18.03 9.22 10.20
N ARG A 41 18.21 9.03 8.90
CA ARG A 41 18.01 10.06 7.86
C ARG A 41 16.91 9.73 6.85
N ALA A 42 16.51 8.45 6.72
CA ALA A 42 15.52 7.99 5.75
C ALA A 42 14.14 7.71 6.36
N CYS A 43 14.01 7.60 7.68
CA CYS A 43 12.72 7.34 8.31
C CYS A 43 11.84 8.59 8.32
N GLN A 44 10.65 8.51 7.71
CA GLN A 44 9.69 9.62 7.70
C GLN A 44 9.22 10.07 9.09
N PHE A 45 9.37 9.22 10.11
CA PHE A 45 8.91 9.50 11.47
C PHE A 45 9.99 10.15 12.35
N ILE A 46 11.14 10.50 11.78
CA ILE A 46 12.23 11.18 12.50
C ILE A 46 12.28 12.65 12.08
N GLN A 47 12.57 12.93 10.82
CA GLN A 47 12.65 14.29 10.29
C GLN A 47 12.29 14.30 8.79
N PRO A 48 10.99 14.30 8.43
CA PRO A 48 10.58 14.20 7.04
C PRO A 48 10.80 15.51 6.25
N ASP A 49 11.25 15.42 5.00
CA ASP A 49 11.39 16.52 4.04
C ASP A 49 10.72 16.15 2.71
N TYR A 50 9.38 16.12 2.72
CA TYR A 50 8.58 15.88 1.52
C TYR A 50 8.89 16.87 0.39
N PRO A 51 9.02 18.19 0.61
CA PRO A 51 9.31 19.12 -0.48
C PRO A 51 10.62 18.81 -1.22
N ALA A 52 11.70 18.45 -0.52
CA ALA A 52 12.94 18.07 -1.19
C ALA A 52 12.82 16.76 -1.96
N LEU A 53 12.17 15.74 -1.37
CA LEU A 53 11.98 14.46 -2.04
C LEU A 53 11.02 14.54 -3.22
N GLU A 54 9.97 15.36 -3.14
CA GLU A 54 9.06 15.63 -4.28
C GLU A 54 9.83 16.32 -5.42
N ARG A 55 10.69 17.30 -5.12
CA ARG A 55 11.58 17.92 -6.12
C ARG A 55 12.49 16.88 -6.79
N ALA A 56 13.10 15.98 -6.02
CA ALA A 56 13.95 14.93 -6.56
C ALA A 56 13.17 13.91 -7.40
N ALA A 57 12.02 13.44 -6.92
CA ALA A 57 11.24 12.39 -7.56
C ALA A 57 10.40 12.88 -8.77
N HIS A 58 9.91 14.11 -8.73
CA HIS A 58 8.95 14.66 -9.70
C HIS A 58 9.43 15.91 -10.41
N GLY A 59 10.60 16.45 -10.06
CA GLY A 59 11.16 17.69 -10.64
C GLY A 59 10.62 18.98 -10.02
N ARG A 60 9.65 18.89 -9.10
CA ARG A 60 9.09 20.03 -8.37
C ARG A 60 8.44 19.58 -7.06
N ALA A 61 8.25 20.51 -6.14
CA ALA A 61 7.38 20.29 -4.99
C ALA A 61 5.91 20.54 -5.37
N THR A 62 5.03 20.03 -4.54
CA THR A 62 3.59 20.31 -4.56
C THR A 62 3.34 21.80 -4.36
N ASP A 63 2.38 22.34 -5.11
CA ASP A 63 1.84 23.68 -4.90
C ASP A 63 0.37 23.60 -4.45
N PRO A 64 0.06 23.89 -3.17
CA PRO A 64 -1.32 23.82 -2.66
C PRO A 64 -2.30 24.77 -3.37
N ALA A 65 -1.84 25.82 -4.06
CA ALA A 65 -2.69 26.71 -4.84
C ALA A 65 -3.03 26.15 -6.24
N ARG A 66 -2.35 25.07 -6.66
CA ARG A 66 -2.53 24.45 -7.98
C ARG A 66 -3.52 23.29 -7.91
N GLY A 67 -4.75 23.52 -8.37
CA GLY A 67 -5.77 22.48 -8.43
C GLY A 67 -5.98 21.79 -7.08
N GLU A 68 -5.96 20.47 -7.06
CA GLU A 68 -6.16 19.65 -5.86
C GLU A 68 -4.84 19.14 -5.21
N GLU A 69 -3.70 19.74 -5.59
CA GLU A 69 -2.39 19.31 -5.09
C GLU A 69 -2.23 19.46 -3.57
N GLY A 70 -2.99 20.37 -2.95
CA GLY A 70 -3.08 20.48 -1.50
C GLY A 70 -3.54 19.20 -0.79
N PHE A 71 -4.34 18.35 -1.47
CA PHE A 71 -4.78 17.05 -0.94
C PHE A 71 -3.99 15.89 -1.52
N PHE A 72 -3.70 15.91 -2.81
CA PHE A 72 -3.19 14.74 -3.53
C PHE A 72 -1.69 14.78 -3.86
N GLY A 73 -1.05 15.93 -3.67
CA GLY A 73 0.35 16.14 -4.01
C GLY A 73 0.59 16.34 -5.49
N VAL A 74 1.86 16.40 -5.88
CA VAL A 74 2.27 16.53 -7.28
C VAL A 74 1.48 15.56 -8.16
N THR A 75 0.71 16.14 -9.08
CA THR A 75 -0.23 15.42 -9.96
C THR A 75 -0.01 15.89 -11.39
N THR A 76 0.20 14.95 -12.29
CA THR A 76 0.21 15.18 -13.75
C THR A 76 -1.13 14.82 -14.36
N SER A 77 -1.70 13.69 -13.96
CA SER A 77 -3.06 13.29 -14.31
C SER A 77 -3.69 12.47 -13.19
N MET A 78 -5.02 12.47 -13.13
CA MET A 78 -5.80 11.74 -12.15
C MET A 78 -7.09 11.23 -12.77
N MET A 79 -7.47 9.99 -12.49
CA MET A 79 -8.57 9.32 -13.19
C MET A 79 -9.23 8.22 -12.35
N ARG A 80 -10.39 7.74 -12.82
CA ARG A 80 -11.06 6.53 -12.33
C ARG A 80 -10.90 5.39 -13.33
N PRO A 81 -9.86 4.55 -13.19
CA PRO A 81 -9.68 3.43 -14.10
C PRO A 81 -10.21 2.11 -13.54
N ARG A 82 -10.55 1.21 -14.45
CA ARG A 82 -10.71 -0.23 -14.19
C ARG A 82 -9.95 -1.02 -15.24
N LEU A 83 -9.33 -2.12 -14.84
CA LEU A 83 -8.82 -3.11 -15.79
C LEU A 83 -10.01 -3.85 -16.41
N ASP A 84 -9.98 -4.03 -17.73
CA ASP A 84 -10.99 -4.79 -18.48
C ASP A 84 -10.31 -5.85 -19.37
N PRO A 85 -10.48 -7.16 -19.10
CA PRO A 85 -11.18 -7.73 -17.95
C PRO A 85 -10.41 -7.52 -16.63
N PRO A 86 -11.08 -7.55 -15.46
CA PRO A 86 -10.42 -7.51 -14.16
C PRO A 86 -9.55 -8.75 -13.95
N ALA A 87 -8.40 -8.58 -13.30
CA ALA A 87 -7.49 -9.68 -13.02
C ALA A 87 -8.04 -10.59 -11.89
N PRO A 88 -8.10 -11.91 -12.10
CA PRO A 88 -8.55 -12.84 -11.06
C PRO A 88 -7.71 -12.74 -9.78
N GLY A 89 -8.38 -12.80 -8.62
CA GLY A 89 -7.74 -12.71 -7.31
C GLY A 89 -7.22 -11.32 -6.91
N ALA A 90 -7.46 -10.29 -7.73
CA ALA A 90 -7.09 -8.92 -7.38
C ALA A 90 -7.98 -8.35 -6.26
N GLN A 91 -7.40 -7.42 -5.48
CA GLN A 91 -8.15 -6.67 -4.46
C GLN A 91 -9.29 -5.84 -5.07
N TRP A 92 -9.04 -5.29 -6.25
CA TRP A 92 -10.01 -4.56 -7.07
C TRP A 92 -9.98 -5.15 -8.48
N THR A 93 -9.41 -4.45 -9.46
CA THR A 93 -9.32 -4.96 -10.84
C THR A 93 -7.90 -5.40 -11.24
N GLY A 94 -6.89 -5.14 -10.40
CA GLY A 94 -5.53 -5.65 -10.57
C GLY A 94 -4.55 -4.72 -11.28
N ILE A 95 -4.87 -3.42 -11.36
CA ILE A 95 -4.04 -2.39 -12.02
C ILE A 95 -2.59 -2.40 -11.51
N THR A 96 -2.36 -2.44 -10.19
CA THR A 96 -1.02 -2.45 -9.60
C THR A 96 -0.13 -3.57 -10.15
N THR A 97 -0.63 -4.81 -10.13
CA THR A 97 0.11 -5.95 -10.69
C THR A 97 0.20 -5.91 -12.21
N ALA A 98 -0.79 -5.35 -12.90
CA ALA A 98 -0.75 -5.20 -14.34
C ALA A 98 0.35 -4.23 -14.79
N LEU A 99 0.51 -3.08 -14.11
CA LEU A 99 1.57 -2.11 -14.38
C LEU A 99 2.95 -2.75 -14.23
N ALA A 100 3.19 -3.45 -13.13
CA ALA A 100 4.46 -4.12 -12.87
C ALA A 100 4.75 -5.26 -13.87
N ALA A 101 3.74 -6.06 -14.19
CA ALA A 101 3.88 -7.13 -15.17
C ALA A 101 4.20 -6.57 -16.57
N GLU A 102 3.60 -5.44 -16.93
CA GLU A 102 3.87 -4.78 -18.20
C GLU A 102 5.30 -4.24 -18.28
N LEU A 103 5.83 -3.66 -17.20
CA LEU A 103 7.23 -3.24 -17.13
C LEU A 103 8.20 -4.42 -17.36
N LEU A 104 7.92 -5.59 -16.78
CA LEU A 104 8.69 -6.82 -17.01
C LEU A 104 8.56 -7.31 -18.46
N ARG A 105 7.34 -7.41 -19.02
CA ARG A 105 7.11 -7.87 -20.40
C ARG A 105 7.82 -6.99 -21.43
N GLN A 106 7.86 -5.68 -21.19
CA GLN A 106 8.56 -4.72 -22.06
C GLN A 106 10.07 -4.66 -21.81
N GLY A 107 10.60 -5.43 -20.85
CA GLY A 107 12.00 -5.40 -20.48
C GLY A 107 12.47 -4.05 -19.95
N LYS A 108 11.56 -3.23 -19.39
CA LYS A 108 11.88 -1.92 -18.78
C LYS A 108 12.50 -2.06 -17.39
N VAL A 109 12.23 -3.18 -16.73
CA VAL A 109 12.81 -3.58 -15.44
C VAL A 109 13.24 -5.04 -15.50
N ASP A 110 14.23 -5.39 -14.69
CA ASP A 110 14.75 -6.74 -14.54
C ASP A 110 13.97 -7.52 -13.47
N ALA A 111 13.47 -6.81 -12.45
CA ALA A 111 12.73 -7.39 -11.34
C ALA A 111 11.73 -6.40 -10.72
N VAL A 112 10.73 -6.95 -10.04
CA VAL A 112 9.74 -6.23 -9.24
C VAL A 112 9.90 -6.64 -7.78
N LEU A 113 10.05 -5.65 -6.89
CA LEU A 113 10.04 -5.86 -5.45
C LEU A 113 8.64 -5.59 -4.92
N THR A 114 8.02 -6.59 -4.28
CA THR A 114 6.63 -6.50 -3.81
C THR A 114 6.38 -7.50 -2.66
N MET A 115 5.11 -7.70 -2.29
CA MET A 115 4.67 -8.65 -1.27
C MET A 115 3.86 -9.79 -1.89
N ALA A 116 4.17 -11.02 -1.46
CA ALA A 116 3.34 -12.21 -1.59
C ALA A 116 2.63 -12.50 -0.25
N PRO A 117 1.61 -13.37 -0.21
CA PRO A 117 1.16 -13.94 1.07
C PRO A 117 2.24 -14.85 1.64
N ASP A 118 2.39 -14.88 2.96
CA ASP A 118 3.17 -15.92 3.63
C ASP A 118 2.47 -17.29 3.40
N PRO A 119 3.20 -18.36 3.06
CA PRO A 119 2.58 -19.68 2.84
C PRO A 119 1.84 -20.24 4.05
N GLU A 120 2.19 -19.81 5.26
CA GLU A 120 1.55 -20.23 6.51
C GLU A 120 0.46 -19.24 6.95
N ASP A 121 0.36 -18.06 6.33
CA ASP A 121 -0.62 -17.02 6.65
C ASP A 121 -0.89 -16.08 5.46
N ARG A 122 -2.09 -16.19 4.87
CA ARG A 122 -2.50 -15.41 3.69
C ARG A 122 -2.49 -13.89 3.88
N TRP A 123 -2.62 -13.41 5.12
CA TRP A 123 -2.66 -11.99 5.44
C TRP A 123 -1.28 -11.42 5.72
N LYS A 124 -0.37 -12.25 6.22
CA LYS A 124 0.99 -11.85 6.53
C LYS A 124 1.75 -11.47 5.26
N PRO A 125 2.36 -10.27 5.21
CA PRO A 125 3.15 -9.86 4.06
C PRO A 125 4.49 -10.62 4.03
N LEU A 126 4.80 -11.23 2.90
CA LEU A 126 6.09 -11.83 2.62
C LEU A 126 6.80 -11.04 1.50
N PRO A 127 7.93 -10.36 1.77
CA PRO A 127 8.69 -9.66 0.74
C PRO A 127 9.24 -10.65 -0.31
N VAL A 128 9.01 -10.34 -1.59
CA VAL A 128 9.43 -11.17 -2.74
C VAL A 128 10.05 -10.34 -3.86
N ILE A 129 10.96 -10.97 -4.59
CA ILE A 129 11.53 -10.50 -5.85
C ILE A 129 10.87 -11.29 -6.97
N VAL A 130 10.32 -10.58 -7.96
CA VAL A 130 9.58 -11.18 -9.08
C VAL A 130 10.22 -10.80 -10.40
N THR A 131 10.60 -11.78 -11.20
CA THR A 131 11.23 -11.61 -12.52
C THR A 131 10.35 -12.16 -13.65
N ASP A 132 9.39 -13.04 -13.36
CA ASP A 132 8.37 -13.49 -14.31
C ASP A 132 7.10 -12.61 -14.19
N PRO A 133 6.65 -11.93 -15.26
CA PRO A 133 5.42 -11.14 -15.23
C PRO A 133 4.17 -11.92 -14.83
N GLU A 134 4.08 -13.22 -15.14
CA GLU A 134 2.93 -14.04 -14.79
C GLU A 134 2.92 -14.41 -13.29
N ALA A 135 4.10 -14.50 -12.67
CA ALA A 135 4.22 -14.80 -11.25
C ALA A 135 3.63 -13.70 -10.34
N LEU A 136 3.49 -12.46 -10.84
CA LEU A 136 2.80 -11.36 -10.13
C LEU A 136 1.34 -11.67 -9.77
N ALA A 137 0.71 -12.66 -10.42
CA ALA A 137 -0.61 -13.13 -10.01
C ALA A 137 -0.64 -13.63 -8.55
N HIS A 138 0.47 -14.16 -8.04
CA HIS A 138 0.61 -14.65 -6.66
C HIS A 138 0.80 -13.53 -5.64
N CYS A 139 1.05 -12.30 -6.10
CA CYS A 139 1.24 -11.11 -5.26
C CYS A 139 -0.07 -10.29 -5.10
N ARG A 140 -1.19 -10.77 -5.65
CA ARG A 140 -2.47 -10.04 -5.64
C ARG A 140 -3.17 -10.10 -4.28
N GLY A 141 -3.89 -9.03 -3.97
CA GLY A 141 -4.69 -8.90 -2.76
C GLY A 141 -4.00 -8.08 -1.67
N MET A 142 -4.78 -7.70 -0.67
CA MET A 142 -4.29 -6.97 0.50
C MET A 142 -3.50 -7.86 1.45
N ARG A 143 -2.43 -7.33 2.04
CA ARG A 143 -1.68 -7.93 3.15
C ARG A 143 -1.67 -6.94 4.30
N MET A 144 -1.77 -7.46 5.52
CA MET A 144 -1.87 -6.68 6.75
C MET A 144 -0.75 -7.11 7.69
N GLY A 145 0.09 -6.16 8.06
CA GLY A 145 1.33 -6.44 8.78
C GLY A 145 2.46 -5.48 8.40
N TYR A 146 3.56 -5.59 9.14
CA TYR A 146 4.79 -4.90 8.78
C TYR A 146 5.53 -5.65 7.69
N ALA A 147 5.91 -4.94 6.64
CA ALA A 147 6.40 -5.48 5.38
C ALA A 147 7.78 -4.89 5.06
N PRO A 148 8.89 -5.62 5.31
CA PRO A 148 10.25 -5.11 5.10
C PRO A 148 10.68 -5.08 3.62
N LEU A 149 9.91 -4.37 2.78
CA LEU A 149 10.10 -4.26 1.34
C LEU A 149 11.52 -3.84 0.95
N LEU A 150 12.07 -2.81 1.60
CA LEU A 150 13.37 -2.25 1.24
C LEU A 150 14.55 -3.17 1.60
N ALA A 151 14.32 -4.19 2.41
CA ALA A 151 15.33 -5.21 2.69
C ALA A 151 15.68 -6.04 1.43
N LEU A 152 14.81 -6.03 0.42
CA LEU A 152 15.02 -6.71 -0.86
C LEU A 152 15.99 -5.98 -1.80
N LEU A 153 16.31 -4.70 -1.55
CA LEU A 153 17.16 -3.91 -2.44
C LEU A 153 18.57 -4.52 -2.59
N GLU A 154 19.16 -4.98 -1.48
CA GLU A 154 20.50 -5.59 -1.50
C GLU A 154 20.53 -6.96 -2.18
N PRO A 155 19.63 -7.91 -1.85
CA PRO A 155 19.52 -9.17 -2.61
C PRO A 155 19.25 -8.96 -4.10
N ALA A 156 18.34 -8.04 -4.47
CA ALA A 156 18.04 -7.77 -5.88
C ALA A 156 19.27 -7.27 -6.64
N ARG A 157 20.03 -6.33 -6.04
CA ARG A 157 21.26 -5.82 -6.62
C ARG A 157 22.35 -6.89 -6.70
N ALA A 158 22.46 -7.75 -5.67
CA ALA A 158 23.41 -8.86 -5.66
C ALA A 158 23.10 -9.92 -6.75
N ALA A 159 21.82 -10.09 -7.10
CA ALA A 159 21.37 -10.91 -8.22
C ALA A 159 21.56 -10.24 -9.59
N GLY A 160 22.08 -9.01 -9.65
CA GLY A 160 22.37 -8.29 -10.88
C GLY A 160 21.19 -7.49 -11.46
N HIS A 161 20.09 -7.35 -10.72
CA HIS A 161 18.96 -6.52 -11.14
C HIS A 161 19.28 -5.04 -10.90
N LEU A 162 19.41 -4.25 -11.97
CA LEU A 162 19.78 -2.82 -11.90
C LEU A 162 18.61 -1.90 -12.26
N ARG A 163 17.57 -2.43 -12.91
CA ARG A 163 16.36 -1.71 -13.29
C ARG A 163 15.19 -2.35 -12.54
N LEU A 164 14.61 -1.65 -11.57
CA LEU A 164 13.60 -2.22 -10.67
C LEU A 164 12.26 -1.51 -10.80
N ALA A 165 11.18 -2.26 -10.57
CA ALA A 165 9.92 -1.70 -10.12
C ALA A 165 9.69 -2.05 -8.64
N ILE A 166 9.11 -1.13 -7.89
CA ILE A 166 8.76 -1.34 -6.48
C ILE A 166 7.27 -1.07 -6.30
N ILE A 167 6.56 -2.02 -5.70
CA ILE A 167 5.18 -1.85 -5.24
C ILE A 167 5.21 -1.68 -3.73
N GLY A 168 4.90 -0.48 -3.24
CA GLY A 168 5.07 -0.16 -1.82
C GLY A 168 4.06 0.85 -1.29
N ILE A 169 3.96 0.87 0.04
CA ILE A 169 3.15 1.84 0.80
C ILE A 169 3.96 3.11 1.11
N PRO A 170 3.32 4.21 1.54
CA PRO A 170 3.95 5.53 1.67
C PRO A 170 5.22 5.55 2.53
N CYS A 171 5.20 4.87 3.69
CA CYS A 171 6.35 4.85 4.61
C CYS A 171 7.60 4.15 4.02
N GLN A 172 7.39 3.17 3.14
CA GLN A 172 8.46 2.48 2.42
C GLN A 172 8.94 3.35 1.27
N VAL A 173 8.03 3.94 0.50
CA VAL A 173 8.39 4.79 -0.65
C VAL A 173 9.14 6.04 -0.20
N TYR A 174 8.77 6.65 0.93
CA TYR A 174 9.53 7.76 1.51
C TYR A 174 10.98 7.36 1.76
N ALA A 175 11.19 6.27 2.50
CA ALA A 175 12.53 5.80 2.84
C ALA A 175 13.34 5.39 1.61
N LEU A 176 12.69 4.82 0.60
CA LEU A 176 13.29 4.51 -0.69
C LEU A 176 13.81 5.78 -1.37
N ARG A 177 12.97 6.80 -1.53
CA ARG A 177 13.35 8.07 -2.19
C ARG A 177 14.46 8.80 -1.42
N ALA A 178 14.45 8.74 -0.10
CA ALA A 178 15.50 9.33 0.73
C ALA A 178 16.87 8.67 0.54
N LEU A 179 16.92 7.43 0.07
CA LEU A 179 18.15 6.66 -0.14
C LEU A 179 18.49 6.47 -1.62
N GLU A 180 17.57 6.78 -2.54
CA GLU A 180 17.62 6.38 -3.95
C GLU A 180 18.95 6.70 -4.64
N ALA A 181 19.51 7.89 -4.39
CA ALA A 181 20.76 8.34 -5.01
C ALA A 181 21.98 7.47 -4.66
N GLU A 182 21.92 6.71 -3.55
CA GLU A 182 23.03 5.90 -3.04
C GLU A 182 22.87 4.40 -3.36
N LEU A 183 21.71 3.99 -3.88
CA LEU A 183 21.39 2.57 -4.10
C LEU A 183 22.07 2.00 -5.34
N GLY A 184 22.47 2.85 -6.29
CA GLY A 184 23.19 2.44 -7.50
C GLY A 184 22.34 1.69 -8.54
N PHE A 185 21.02 1.90 -8.55
CA PHE A 185 20.13 1.38 -9.60
C PHE A 185 20.13 2.29 -10.83
N GLU A 186 20.10 1.72 -12.02
CA GLU A 186 20.04 2.45 -13.30
C GLU A 186 18.65 3.06 -13.53
N ARG A 187 17.61 2.34 -13.10
CA ARG A 187 16.21 2.78 -13.24
C ARG A 187 15.37 2.26 -12.10
N LEU A 188 14.50 3.12 -11.58
CA LEU A 188 13.55 2.77 -10.54
C LEU A 188 12.15 3.29 -10.90
N TYR A 189 11.19 2.38 -11.02
CA TYR A 189 9.76 2.68 -11.11
C TYR A 189 9.09 2.43 -9.77
N VAL A 190 8.28 3.37 -9.28
CA VAL A 190 7.59 3.22 -8.00
C VAL A 190 6.08 3.26 -8.19
N ILE A 191 5.44 2.13 -7.96
CA ILE A 191 3.99 1.95 -7.96
C ILE A 191 3.52 2.01 -6.51
N GLY A 192 2.96 3.16 -6.12
CA GLY A 192 2.45 3.38 -4.79
C GLY A 192 1.02 2.86 -4.63
N THR A 193 0.72 2.25 -3.50
CA THR A 193 -0.66 2.13 -3.01
C THR A 193 -0.88 3.14 -1.87
N PRO A 194 -2.09 3.71 -1.73
CA PRO A 194 -2.39 4.50 -0.55
C PRO A 194 -2.44 3.61 0.70
N CYS A 195 -2.21 4.18 1.86
CA CYS A 195 -2.24 3.45 3.12
C CYS A 195 -2.66 4.35 4.28
N SER A 196 -3.57 3.85 5.09
CA SER A 196 -3.84 4.32 6.45
C SER A 196 -3.99 3.09 7.35
N ASP A 197 -3.88 3.29 8.66
CA ASP A 197 -4.40 2.33 9.65
C ASP A 197 -3.84 0.90 9.52
N ASN A 198 -2.55 0.76 9.16
CA ASN A 198 -1.90 -0.55 9.19
C ASN A 198 -1.61 -0.98 10.63
N THR A 199 -1.45 -2.29 10.84
CA THR A 199 -1.23 -2.91 12.14
C THR A 199 -0.33 -4.15 11.99
N THR A 200 -0.01 -4.84 13.08
CA THR A 200 0.66 -6.13 13.00
C THR A 200 -0.29 -7.21 12.52
N THR A 201 0.24 -8.29 11.94
CA THR A 201 -0.60 -9.40 11.46
C THR A 201 -1.36 -10.06 12.59
N GLU A 202 -0.77 -10.17 13.78
CA GLU A 202 -1.39 -10.74 14.98
C GLU A 202 -2.59 -9.91 15.45
N ASN A 203 -2.44 -8.58 15.44
CA ASN A 203 -3.53 -7.66 15.73
C ASN A 203 -4.62 -7.76 14.67
N PHE A 204 -4.25 -7.83 13.39
CA PHE A 204 -5.23 -7.99 12.32
C PHE A 204 -6.06 -9.27 12.47
N HIS A 205 -5.44 -10.41 12.81
CA HIS A 205 -6.17 -11.65 13.14
C HIS A 205 -7.10 -11.49 14.36
N SER A 206 -6.69 -10.69 15.35
CA SER A 206 -7.55 -10.36 16.48
C SER A 206 -8.77 -9.54 16.05
N PHE A 207 -8.60 -8.63 15.09
CA PHE A 207 -9.73 -7.91 14.49
C PHE A 207 -10.64 -8.84 13.69
N LEU A 208 -10.11 -9.76 12.87
CA LEU A 208 -10.92 -10.73 12.13
C LEU A 208 -11.80 -11.59 13.05
N ARG A 209 -11.27 -12.04 14.20
CA ARG A 209 -12.04 -12.76 15.23
C ARG A 209 -13.20 -11.96 15.82
N LEU A 210 -13.12 -10.64 15.81
CA LEU A 210 -14.22 -9.78 16.26
C LEU A 210 -15.29 -9.57 15.17
N LEU A 211 -14.96 -9.86 13.91
CA LEU A 211 -15.87 -9.67 12.77
C LEU A 211 -16.67 -10.93 12.45
N ASP A 212 -16.14 -12.13 12.64
CA ASP A 212 -16.81 -13.39 12.29
C ASP A 212 -16.44 -14.53 13.24
N ASP A 213 -17.39 -15.44 13.47
CA ASP A 213 -17.20 -16.66 14.28
C ASP A 213 -16.26 -17.68 13.59
N ALA A 214 -16.12 -17.62 12.26
CA ALA A 214 -15.20 -18.44 11.47
C ALA A 214 -14.18 -17.56 10.71
N PRO A 215 -13.29 -16.84 11.41
CA PRO A 215 -12.42 -15.80 10.83
C PRO A 215 -11.45 -16.35 9.78
N ASP A 216 -11.04 -17.62 9.89
CA ASP A 216 -10.09 -18.25 8.96
C ASP A 216 -10.68 -18.42 7.55
N SER A 217 -12.01 -18.43 7.43
CA SER A 217 -12.70 -18.47 6.13
C SER A 217 -12.70 -17.11 5.40
N ILE A 218 -12.35 -16.01 6.08
CA ILE A 218 -12.31 -14.68 5.46
C ILE A 218 -11.16 -14.64 4.46
N SER A 219 -11.49 -14.50 3.18
CA SER A 219 -10.54 -14.49 2.06
C SER A 219 -10.33 -13.09 1.47
N TYR A 220 -11.19 -12.13 1.84
CA TYR A 220 -11.14 -10.76 1.36
C TYR A 220 -11.69 -9.82 2.43
N LEU A 221 -11.05 -8.66 2.57
CA LEU A 221 -11.51 -7.55 3.39
C LEU A 221 -11.19 -6.25 2.68
N GLU A 222 -12.14 -5.33 2.59
CA GLU A 222 -11.92 -3.97 2.08
C GLU A 222 -12.76 -2.95 2.85
N PHE A 223 -12.14 -1.82 3.22
CA PHE A 223 -12.83 -0.68 3.82
C PHE A 223 -13.28 0.25 2.70
N ARG A 224 -14.54 0.15 2.29
CA ARG A 224 -15.04 0.85 1.10
C ARG A 224 -15.36 2.32 1.35
N ALA A 225 -15.36 3.10 0.26
CA ALA A 225 -15.67 4.53 0.29
C ALA A 225 -17.14 4.85 0.66
N ASP A 226 -18.01 3.84 0.69
CA ASP A 226 -19.43 3.93 1.06
C ASP A 226 -19.69 3.62 2.55
N PHE A 227 -18.66 3.72 3.40
CA PHE A 227 -18.71 3.46 4.85
C PHE A 227 -19.11 2.03 5.24
N HIS A 228 -18.81 1.06 4.39
CA HIS A 228 -18.98 -0.36 4.68
C HIS A 228 -17.65 -1.11 4.57
N VAL A 229 -17.49 -2.14 5.38
CA VAL A 229 -16.45 -3.16 5.22
C VAL A 229 -17.05 -4.32 4.44
N GLU A 230 -16.44 -4.65 3.31
CA GLU A 230 -16.80 -5.83 2.53
C GLU A 230 -15.95 -7.01 2.99
N LEU A 231 -16.60 -8.11 3.34
CA LEU A 231 -15.97 -9.40 3.61
C LEU A 231 -16.38 -10.41 2.54
N ARG A 232 -15.44 -11.21 2.07
CA ARG A 232 -15.73 -12.41 1.26
C ARG A 232 -15.09 -13.63 1.91
N PHE A 233 -15.64 -14.79 1.59
CA PHE A 233 -15.29 -16.05 2.24
C PHE A 233 -14.89 -17.10 1.21
N ASP A 234 -14.01 -18.03 1.58
CA ASP A 234 -13.65 -19.20 0.76
C ASP A 234 -14.47 -20.46 1.08
N ASP A 235 -15.32 -20.40 2.11
CA ASP A 235 -16.25 -21.47 2.53
C ASP A 235 -17.57 -21.50 1.74
N GLY A 236 -17.71 -20.64 0.71
CA GLY A 236 -18.88 -20.54 -0.15
C GLY A 236 -20.01 -19.65 0.38
N ARG A 237 -19.87 -19.06 1.58
CA ARG A 237 -20.83 -18.06 2.05
C ARG A 237 -20.82 -16.81 1.17
N LYS A 238 -21.97 -16.13 1.13
CA LYS A 238 -22.11 -14.86 0.40
C LYS A 238 -21.25 -13.77 1.05
N ALA A 239 -20.80 -12.82 0.24
CA ALA A 239 -20.14 -11.62 0.73
C ALA A 239 -21.01 -10.88 1.76
N ARG A 240 -20.39 -10.32 2.79
CA ARG A 240 -21.07 -9.57 3.85
C ARG A 240 -20.60 -8.12 3.85
N MET A 241 -21.54 -7.20 4.01
CA MET A 241 -21.27 -5.77 4.17
C MET A 241 -21.53 -5.37 5.62
N ILE A 242 -20.51 -4.84 6.29
CA ILE A 242 -20.61 -4.38 7.68
C ILE A 242 -20.52 -2.85 7.69
N PRO A 243 -21.56 -2.12 8.12
CA PRO A 243 -21.47 -0.66 8.29
C PRO A 243 -20.36 -0.29 9.28
N PHE A 244 -19.61 0.79 9.02
CA PHE A 244 -18.52 1.23 9.90
C PHE A 244 -18.97 1.45 11.36
N LEU A 245 -20.20 1.92 11.56
CA LEU A 245 -20.79 2.15 12.90
C LEU A 245 -21.01 0.87 13.72
N GLN A 246 -21.06 -0.29 13.06
CA GLN A 246 -21.21 -1.60 13.69
C GLN A 246 -19.86 -2.30 13.93
N LEU A 247 -18.76 -1.76 13.41
CA LEU A 247 -17.46 -2.36 13.62
C LEU A 247 -17.09 -2.36 15.11
N PRO A 248 -16.50 -3.44 15.62
CA PRO A 248 -16.17 -3.64 17.04
C PRO A 248 -14.91 -2.86 17.45
N ILE A 249 -14.76 -1.66 16.92
CA ILE A 249 -13.53 -0.88 17.00
C ILE A 249 -13.21 -0.50 18.47
N SER A 250 -14.23 -0.26 19.29
CA SER A 250 -14.06 0.05 20.72
C SER A 250 -13.50 -1.13 21.54
N GLN A 251 -13.46 -2.35 20.97
CA GLN A 251 -12.90 -3.55 21.59
C GLN A 251 -11.43 -3.76 21.21
N LEU A 252 -10.89 -2.96 20.27
CA LEU A 252 -9.50 -3.05 19.87
C LEU A 252 -8.58 -2.45 20.94
N PRO A 253 -7.38 -3.02 21.14
CA PRO A 253 -6.42 -2.45 22.07
C PRO A 253 -5.98 -1.05 21.62
N ALA A 254 -5.57 -0.21 22.57
CA ALA A 254 -5.24 1.20 22.31
C ALA A 254 -4.07 1.38 21.32
N ASP A 255 -3.17 0.40 21.27
CA ASP A 255 -2.01 0.32 20.38
C ASP A 255 -2.27 -0.52 19.11
N PHE A 256 -3.53 -0.90 18.84
CA PHE A 256 -3.90 -1.64 17.62
C PHE A 256 -3.34 -0.96 16.37
N PHE A 257 -3.48 0.36 16.27
CA PHE A 257 -2.72 1.15 15.31
C PHE A 257 -1.48 1.70 15.98
N PRO A 258 -0.28 1.45 15.42
CA PRO A 258 0.95 1.98 15.97
C PRO A 258 0.96 3.51 15.86
N MET A 259 1.69 4.18 16.76
CA MET A 259 1.80 5.63 16.79
C MET A 259 2.27 6.23 15.47
N THR A 260 3.12 5.52 14.74
CA THR A 260 3.58 5.87 13.39
C THR A 260 2.45 5.88 12.37
N CYS A 261 1.51 4.92 12.39
CA CYS A 261 0.35 4.97 11.50
C CYS A 261 -0.59 6.12 11.90
N LYS A 262 -0.80 6.35 13.20
CA LYS A 262 -1.63 7.47 13.72
C LYS A 262 -1.08 8.86 13.38
N THR A 263 0.23 8.96 13.13
CA THR A 263 0.93 10.22 12.83
C THR A 263 1.42 10.30 11.38
N CYS A 264 1.11 9.30 10.56
CA CYS A 264 1.43 9.33 9.14
C CYS A 264 0.58 10.39 8.43
N VAL A 265 1.23 11.24 7.65
CA VAL A 265 0.58 12.34 6.92
C VAL A 265 0.50 12.08 5.41
N ASP A 266 0.99 10.92 4.95
CA ASP A 266 1.00 10.57 3.54
C ASP A 266 0.08 9.38 3.26
N TYR A 267 -1.21 9.67 3.11
CA TYR A 267 -2.17 8.65 2.66
C TYR A 267 -1.96 8.33 1.17
N THR A 268 -1.69 9.33 0.34
CA THR A 268 -1.74 9.20 -1.13
C THR A 268 -0.46 8.65 -1.76
N ASN A 269 0.55 8.33 -0.96
CA ASN A 269 1.86 7.88 -1.43
C ASN A 269 2.49 8.91 -2.38
N ARG A 270 2.74 10.10 -1.84
CA ARG A 270 3.05 11.31 -2.62
C ARG A 270 4.35 11.23 -3.41
N LEU A 271 5.25 10.34 -2.99
CA LEU A 271 6.59 10.17 -3.55
C LEU A 271 6.69 9.02 -4.57
N ALA A 272 5.57 8.33 -4.86
CA ALA A 272 5.50 7.32 -5.92
C ALA A 272 5.57 7.96 -7.31
N ASP A 273 5.84 7.18 -8.36
CA ASP A 273 5.69 7.66 -9.74
C ASP A 273 4.21 7.64 -10.16
N ILE A 274 3.49 6.63 -9.69
CA ILE A 274 2.05 6.45 -9.85
C ILE A 274 1.44 5.94 -8.53
N THR A 275 0.28 6.46 -8.14
CA THR A 275 -0.50 5.93 -7.03
C THR A 275 -1.72 5.19 -7.58
N VAL A 276 -1.97 3.97 -7.11
CA VAL A 276 -3.16 3.18 -7.42
C VAL A 276 -3.93 2.91 -6.13
N GLY A 277 -5.09 3.53 -5.98
CA GLY A 277 -5.97 3.44 -4.81
C GLY A 277 -7.44 3.22 -5.18
N TYR A 278 -8.34 3.58 -4.26
CA TYR A 278 -9.79 3.43 -4.45
C TYR A 278 -10.65 4.54 -3.80
N MET A 279 -10.18 5.22 -2.75
CA MET A 279 -11.02 6.18 -2.01
C MET A 279 -11.51 7.37 -2.87
N GLY A 280 -10.69 7.82 -3.83
CA GLY A 280 -11.09 8.85 -4.81
C GLY A 280 -11.84 8.29 -6.03
N GLY A 281 -12.23 7.01 -5.99
CA GLY A 281 -12.69 6.25 -7.14
C GLY A 281 -14.20 6.15 -7.31
N ASP A 282 -14.99 6.56 -6.30
CA ASP A 282 -16.46 6.53 -6.31
C ASP A 282 -17.01 5.15 -6.76
N GLY A 283 -16.45 4.09 -6.18
CA GLY A 283 -16.79 2.69 -6.47
C GLY A 283 -15.85 1.99 -7.46
N ASP A 284 -15.01 2.74 -8.18
CA ASP A 284 -13.90 2.21 -9.00
C ASP A 284 -12.55 2.33 -8.28
N GLN A 285 -11.48 1.93 -8.96
CA GLN A 285 -10.14 2.35 -8.56
C GLN A 285 -9.90 3.81 -8.91
N TRP A 286 -8.90 4.40 -8.26
CA TRP A 286 -8.47 5.77 -8.41
C TRP A 286 -6.97 5.80 -8.66
N VAL A 287 -6.53 6.51 -9.69
CA VAL A 287 -5.11 6.55 -10.05
C VAL A 287 -4.63 7.99 -10.19
N ILE A 288 -3.44 8.26 -9.66
CA ILE A 288 -2.68 9.51 -9.88
C ILE A 288 -1.37 9.16 -10.58
N ALA A 289 -1.12 9.71 -11.77
CA ALA A 289 0.23 9.77 -12.32
C ALA A 289 0.92 11.06 -11.84
N ARG A 290 2.10 10.93 -11.24
CA ARG A 290 2.79 12.03 -10.55
C ARG A 290 3.88 12.65 -11.42
N ASN A 291 4.53 11.85 -12.25
CA ASN A 291 5.61 12.27 -13.14
C ASN A 291 5.61 11.47 -14.46
N ALA A 292 6.62 11.70 -15.30
CA ALA A 292 6.77 11.03 -16.59
C ALA A 292 6.83 9.49 -16.50
N ARG A 293 7.45 8.93 -15.44
CA ARG A 293 7.46 7.48 -15.19
C ARG A 293 6.05 6.94 -14.91
N GLY A 294 5.26 7.68 -14.13
CA GLY A 294 3.86 7.35 -13.90
C GLY A 294 3.02 7.34 -15.17
N ALA A 295 3.20 8.36 -16.01
CA ALA A 295 2.52 8.46 -17.30
C ALA A 295 2.94 7.34 -18.27
N GLU A 296 4.23 7.00 -18.30
CA GLU A 296 4.78 5.88 -19.07
C GLU A 296 4.14 4.54 -18.67
N MET A 297 4.02 4.27 -17.36
CA MET A 297 3.39 3.05 -16.86
C MET A 297 1.90 2.96 -17.26
N LEU A 298 1.16 4.07 -17.16
CA LEU A 298 -0.25 4.11 -17.60
C LEU A 298 -0.40 3.84 -19.10
N ALA A 299 0.44 4.47 -19.91
CA ALA A 299 0.42 4.28 -21.36
C ALA A 299 0.71 2.83 -21.74
N GLY A 300 1.58 2.13 -20.99
CA GLY A 300 1.89 0.72 -21.20
C GLY A 300 0.69 -0.22 -21.08
N LEU A 301 -0.34 0.10 -20.27
CA LEU A 301 -1.54 -0.72 -20.18
C LEU A 301 -2.50 -0.54 -21.36
N GLY A 302 -2.38 0.57 -22.11
CA GLY A 302 -3.13 0.84 -23.33
C GLY A 302 -4.64 0.57 -23.19
N GLY A 303 -5.20 -0.16 -24.16
CA GLY A 303 -6.64 -0.47 -24.23
C GLY A 303 -7.18 -1.38 -23.12
N ARG A 304 -6.33 -1.90 -22.23
CA ARG A 304 -6.77 -2.72 -21.09
C ARG A 304 -7.35 -1.87 -19.95
N LEU A 305 -7.15 -0.55 -19.97
CA LEU A 305 -7.75 0.37 -19.02
C LEU A 305 -8.99 1.02 -19.61
N THR A 306 -10.14 0.72 -19.02
CA THR A 306 -11.33 1.58 -19.19
C THR A 306 -11.23 2.71 -18.19
N THR A 307 -11.46 3.95 -18.63
CA THR A 307 -11.27 5.14 -17.80
C THR A 307 -12.55 5.96 -17.76
N LEU A 308 -12.88 6.45 -16.57
CA LEU A 308 -13.98 7.35 -16.32
C LEU A 308 -13.43 8.68 -15.78
N PRO A 309 -14.12 9.80 -16.04
CA PRO A 309 -13.78 11.07 -15.43
C PRO A 309 -13.98 11.02 -13.91
N LEU A 310 -13.19 11.79 -13.17
CA LEU A 310 -13.38 11.96 -11.73
C LEU A 310 -14.77 12.57 -11.44
N SER A 311 -15.34 12.24 -10.29
CA SER A 311 -16.55 12.85 -9.75
C SER A 311 -16.23 13.61 -8.47
N ASP A 312 -16.91 14.73 -8.24
CA ASP A 312 -16.87 15.49 -6.99
C ASP A 312 -18.29 15.96 -6.63
N LYS A 313 -18.73 15.64 -5.41
CA LYS A 313 -20.06 15.98 -4.89
C LYS A 313 -20.04 16.07 -3.37
N GLY A 314 -20.95 16.88 -2.83
CA GLY A 314 -21.17 17.02 -1.38
C GLY A 314 -20.33 18.10 -0.71
N LYS A 315 -20.44 18.19 0.62
CA LYS A 315 -19.75 19.21 1.43
C LYS A 315 -19.06 18.56 2.62
N ARG A 316 -17.78 18.20 2.47
CA ARG A 316 -17.03 17.45 3.50
C ARG A 316 -16.70 18.26 4.76
N ALA A 317 -16.67 19.60 4.69
CA ALA A 317 -16.15 20.45 5.78
C ALA A 317 -16.82 20.18 7.14
N GLY A 318 -18.15 20.02 7.18
CA GLY A 318 -18.87 19.70 8.41
C GLY A 318 -18.54 18.32 8.95
N ALA A 319 -18.51 17.31 8.08
CA ALA A 319 -18.18 15.93 8.45
C ALA A 319 -16.73 15.80 8.96
N VAL A 320 -15.78 16.45 8.29
CA VAL A 320 -14.37 16.49 8.71
C VAL A 320 -14.23 17.16 10.08
N LYS A 321 -14.86 18.33 10.28
CA LYS A 321 -14.84 19.02 11.59
C LYS A 321 -15.43 18.15 12.71
N GLY A 322 -16.53 17.45 12.43
CA GLY A 322 -17.15 16.51 13.37
C GLY A 322 -16.23 15.33 13.70
N PHE A 323 -15.60 14.73 12.69
CA PHE A 323 -14.66 13.63 12.88
C PHE A 323 -13.45 14.06 13.72
N MET A 324 -12.82 15.20 13.39
CA MET A 324 -11.70 15.75 14.16
C MET A 324 -12.05 15.96 15.63
N ALA A 325 -13.23 16.53 15.92
CA ALA A 325 -13.68 16.74 17.29
C ALA A 325 -13.88 15.42 18.05
N ASN A 326 -14.40 14.39 17.37
CA ASN A 326 -14.58 13.06 17.95
C ASN A 326 -13.23 12.36 18.21
N THR A 327 -12.30 12.41 17.26
CA THR A 327 -10.94 11.84 17.42
C THR A 327 -10.19 12.50 18.58
N ALA A 328 -10.31 13.84 18.72
CA ALA A 328 -9.72 14.56 19.85
C ALA A 328 -10.31 14.13 21.20
N ARG A 329 -11.64 13.93 21.28
CA ARG A 329 -12.33 13.43 22.49
C ARG A 329 -11.99 11.97 22.80
N ALA A 330 -11.74 11.16 21.78
CA ALA A 330 -11.29 9.78 21.93
C ALA A 330 -9.79 9.65 22.27
N ALA A 331 -9.13 10.74 22.68
CA ALA A 331 -7.69 10.82 23.00
C ALA A 331 -6.77 10.29 21.87
N GLY A 332 -7.10 10.59 20.61
CA GLY A 332 -6.35 10.10 19.45
C GLY A 332 -6.65 8.65 19.08
N GLY A 333 -7.70 8.08 19.67
CA GLY A 333 -8.17 6.73 19.45
C GLY A 333 -9.44 6.63 18.60
N LEU A 334 -9.91 5.41 18.54
CA LEU A 334 -11.06 4.96 17.79
C LEU A 334 -12.40 5.33 18.45
N PRO A 335 -13.55 5.29 17.73
CA PRO A 335 -14.85 5.59 18.31
C PRO A 335 -15.11 4.79 19.58
N LEU A 336 -15.44 5.50 20.68
CA LEU A 336 -15.52 4.92 22.03
C LEU A 336 -16.71 3.98 22.26
N ARG A 337 -17.67 3.90 21.33
CA ARG A 337 -18.86 3.03 21.43
C ARG A 337 -19.29 2.53 20.05
N ARG A 338 -19.52 1.21 19.94
CA ARG A 338 -20.41 0.65 18.91
C ARG A 338 -21.81 1.24 19.11
N MET A 339 -22.55 1.53 18.04
CA MET A 339 -23.98 1.81 18.24
C MET A 339 -24.64 0.58 18.88
N PRO A 340 -25.58 0.76 19.83
CA PRO A 340 -26.37 -0.38 20.32
C PRO A 340 -26.97 -1.14 19.14
N ASP A 341 -27.10 -2.46 19.23
CA ASP A 341 -27.83 -3.22 18.22
C ASP A 341 -29.33 -2.85 18.35
N TRP A 342 -29.78 -1.88 17.53
CA TRP A 342 -31.18 -1.43 17.46
C TRP A 342 -32.01 -2.25 16.45
N LEU A 343 -31.54 -3.46 16.11
CA LEU A 343 -32.21 -4.39 15.20
C LEU A 343 -32.52 -5.71 15.90
#